data_AF-V9HF90-F1
#
_entry.id   AF-V9HF90-F1
#
_cell.length_a   1.000
_cell.length_b   1.000
_cell.length_c   1.000
_cell.angle_alpha   90.00
_cell.angle_beta   90.00
_cell.angle_gamma   90.00
#
_symmetry.space_group_name_H-M   'P 1'
#
loop_
_entity.id
_entity.type
_entity.pdbx_description
1 polymer ?
#
loop_
_entity_poly.entity_id
_entity_poly.type
_entity_poly.pdbx_seq_one_letter_code
_entity_poly.pdbx_strand_id
1 'polypeptide(L)'
;MFSFNDINGMCSECEGLGKKLVPNMDEILDMNKSLNEGAILLSGFGVGSWHWKIFDQSGYFDNDKKIKDYTKEELEKFLYGESHKIQIDETGTTNITYEGLMNKFNRLYLGKQGDTSEATKKKLSKLLIEDKCPLCQGRRLHQRVYDCLINGYNITDLTSM
;
A
#
# COMPACT_ATOMS: atom_id res chain seq x y z
N MET A 1 -20.60 -0.45 23.82
CA MET A 1 -20.68 0.71 22.88
C MET A 1 -19.52 1.71 23.02
N PHE A 2 -19.18 2.24 24.21
CA PHE A 2 -18.06 3.20 24.36
C PHE A 2 -16.67 2.56 24.59
N SER A 3 -16.55 1.25 24.37
CA SER A 3 -15.32 0.51 24.59
C SER A 3 -14.73 0.08 23.25
N PHE A 4 -13.45 0.36 23.03
CA PHE A 4 -12.70 -0.12 21.85
C PHE A 4 -12.36 -1.61 21.93
N ASN A 5 -12.64 -2.29 23.04
CA ASN A 5 -12.51 -3.74 23.18
C ASN A 5 -13.80 -4.50 22.83
N ASP A 6 -14.88 -3.78 22.54
CA ASP A 6 -16.18 -4.33 22.16
C ASP A 6 -16.39 -4.12 20.65
N ILE A 7 -16.83 -5.16 19.93
CA ILE A 7 -17.14 -5.11 18.49
C ILE A 7 -18.10 -3.96 18.17
N ASN A 8 -19.03 -3.67 19.09
CA ASN A 8 -19.98 -2.59 18.94
C ASN A 8 -19.39 -1.20 19.17
N GLY A 9 -18.23 -1.09 19.81
CA GLY A 9 -17.59 0.19 20.12
C GLY A 9 -16.31 0.48 19.36
N MET A 10 -15.66 -0.54 18.84
CA MET A 10 -14.40 -0.38 18.13
C MET A 10 -14.57 0.15 16.71
N CYS A 11 -13.57 0.88 16.25
CA CYS A 11 -13.43 1.24 14.84
C CYS A 11 -13.35 -0.05 14.01
N SER A 12 -14.27 -0.24 13.07
CA SER A 12 -14.31 -1.41 12.19
C SER A 12 -13.08 -1.54 11.31
N GLU A 13 -12.45 -0.40 10.98
CA GLU A 13 -11.32 -0.36 10.08
C GLU A 13 -10.05 -0.89 10.74
N CYS A 14 -9.77 -0.52 12.00
CA CYS A 14 -8.56 -0.92 12.72
C CYS A 14 -8.83 -1.85 13.91
N GLU A 15 -10.05 -2.36 14.03
CA GLU A 15 -10.47 -3.27 15.12
C GLU A 15 -10.08 -2.75 16.52
N GLY A 16 -10.24 -1.44 16.74
CA GLY A 16 -9.91 -0.82 18.01
C GLY A 16 -8.42 -0.64 18.32
N LEU A 17 -7.51 -0.85 17.36
CA LEU A 17 -6.08 -0.59 17.52
C LEU A 17 -5.73 0.91 17.41
N GLY A 18 -6.50 1.68 16.64
CA GLY A 18 -6.23 3.10 16.36
C GLY A 18 -5.16 3.35 15.30
N LYS A 19 -4.41 2.30 14.93
CA LYS A 19 -3.31 2.33 13.97
C LYS A 19 -3.50 1.26 12.90
N LYS A 20 -2.90 1.48 11.75
CA LYS A 20 -2.80 0.51 10.65
C LYS A 20 -1.37 0.43 10.16
N LEU A 21 -1.01 -0.76 9.68
CA LEU A 21 0.19 -0.92 8.88
C LEU A 21 -0.11 -0.41 7.46
N VAL A 22 0.65 0.59 7.03
CA VAL A 22 0.57 1.16 5.68
C VAL A 22 1.90 0.95 4.95
N PRO A 23 1.90 0.83 3.61
CA PRO A 23 3.13 0.70 2.85
C PRO A 23 4.04 1.93 3.02
N ASN A 24 5.32 1.68 3.34
CA ASN A 24 6.33 2.73 3.38
C ASN A 24 6.86 2.97 1.96
N MET A 25 6.40 4.04 1.31
CA MET A 25 6.78 4.34 -0.07
C MET A 25 8.29 4.52 -0.26
N ASP A 26 9.00 5.09 0.72
CA ASP A 26 10.45 5.32 0.64
C ASP A 26 11.26 4.01 0.62
N GLU A 27 10.72 2.94 1.20
CA GLU A 27 11.34 1.60 1.22
C GLU A 27 10.88 0.72 0.04
N ILE A 28 9.88 1.19 -0.72
CA ILE A 28 9.29 0.46 -1.85
C ILE A 28 9.79 1.04 -3.18
N LEU A 29 9.94 2.36 -3.26
CA LEU A 29 10.15 3.09 -4.50
C LEU A 29 11.02 4.33 -4.29
N ASP A 30 12.15 4.38 -4.99
CA ASP A 30 13.01 5.56 -5.08
C ASP A 30 12.53 6.47 -6.22
N MET A 31 11.88 7.57 -5.86
CA MET A 31 11.33 8.55 -6.81
C MET A 31 12.42 9.28 -7.62
N ASN A 32 13.67 9.27 -7.17
CA ASN A 32 14.77 9.99 -7.85
C ASN A 32 15.49 9.16 -8.91
N LYS A 33 15.10 7.89 -9.08
CA LYS A 33 15.65 6.98 -10.08
C LYS A 33 14.62 6.69 -11.18
N SER A 34 15.10 6.26 -12.32
CA SER A 34 14.27 5.65 -13.36
C SER A 34 14.04 4.15 -13.11
N LEU A 35 13.17 3.52 -13.91
CA LEU A 35 12.99 2.07 -13.86
C LEU A 35 14.30 1.34 -14.20
N ASN A 36 15.07 1.84 -15.17
CA ASN A 36 16.36 1.29 -15.58
C ASN A 36 17.47 1.50 -14.53
N GLU A 37 17.37 2.55 -13.72
CA GLU A 37 18.27 2.81 -12.59
C GLU A 37 17.92 2.00 -11.33
N GLY A 38 16.83 1.24 -11.36
CA GLY A 38 16.37 0.42 -10.24
C GLY A 38 15.58 1.20 -9.19
N ALA A 39 14.61 2.01 -9.63
CA ALA A 39 13.69 2.72 -8.75
C ALA A 39 12.90 1.79 -7.81
N ILE A 40 12.59 0.56 -8.21
CA ILE A 40 11.80 -0.36 -7.38
C ILE A 40 12.72 -1.08 -6.38
N LEU A 41 12.53 -0.81 -5.09
CA LEU A 41 13.39 -1.30 -4.01
C LEU A 41 12.96 -2.68 -3.45
N LEU A 42 11.83 -3.21 -3.93
CA LEU A 42 11.32 -4.49 -3.51
C LEU A 42 12.21 -5.67 -3.93
N SER A 43 12.40 -6.62 -3.02
CA SER A 43 13.10 -7.87 -3.30
C SER A 43 12.44 -8.62 -4.45
N GLY A 44 13.20 -8.91 -5.51
CA GLY A 44 12.70 -9.58 -6.72
C GLY A 44 12.16 -8.63 -7.80
N PHE A 45 12.22 -7.31 -7.59
CA PHE A 45 11.84 -6.28 -8.57
C PHE A 45 13.04 -5.48 -9.11
N GLY A 46 14.26 -5.90 -8.79
CA GLY A 46 15.47 -5.26 -9.31
C GLY A 46 15.57 -5.34 -10.84
N VAL A 47 16.39 -4.46 -11.42
CA VAL A 47 16.62 -4.38 -12.88
C VAL A 47 16.97 -5.76 -13.45
N GLY A 48 16.33 -6.12 -14.57
CA GLY A 48 16.47 -7.42 -15.22
C GLY A 48 15.65 -8.56 -14.60
N SER A 49 15.01 -8.35 -13.44
CA SER A 49 14.12 -9.36 -12.86
C SER A 49 12.85 -9.56 -13.68
N TRP A 50 12.18 -10.69 -13.48
CA TRP A 50 10.89 -10.97 -14.13
C TRP A 50 9.84 -9.90 -13.86
N HIS A 51 9.78 -9.37 -12.63
CA HIS A 51 8.80 -8.36 -12.27
C HIS A 51 9.12 -6.99 -12.83
N TRP A 52 10.41 -6.66 -12.92
CA TRP A 52 10.87 -5.44 -13.56
C TRP A 52 10.56 -5.45 -15.07
N LYS A 53 10.79 -6.57 -15.75
CA LYS A 53 10.52 -6.74 -17.20
C LYS A 53 9.07 -6.43 -17.57
N ILE A 54 8.12 -6.73 -16.69
CA ILE A 54 6.69 -6.44 -16.92
C ILE A 54 6.45 -4.93 -17.06
N PHE A 55 7.14 -4.11 -16.27
CA PHE A 55 7.03 -2.65 -16.37
C PHE A 55 7.83 -2.13 -17.56
N ASP A 56 9.09 -2.57 -17.68
CA ASP A 56 10.01 -2.16 -18.74
C ASP A 56 9.44 -2.41 -20.15
N GLN A 57 8.91 -3.60 -20.38
CA GLN A 57 8.45 -4.03 -21.69
C GLN A 57 6.93 -3.80 -21.91
N SER A 58 6.24 -3.13 -20.98
CA SER A 58 4.82 -2.81 -21.12
C SER A 58 4.52 -1.79 -22.22
N GLY A 59 5.51 -1.00 -22.62
CA GLY A 59 5.34 0.12 -23.55
C GLY A 59 4.55 1.30 -22.97
N TYR A 60 4.30 1.33 -21.65
CA TYR A 60 3.51 2.39 -21.00
C TYR A 60 4.34 3.54 -20.46
N PHE A 61 5.64 3.35 -20.27
CA PHE A 61 6.50 4.31 -19.57
C PHE A 61 7.78 4.55 -20.36
N ASP A 62 8.35 5.72 -20.16
CA ASP A 62 9.75 5.98 -20.47
C ASP A 62 10.61 5.43 -19.32
N ASN A 63 11.33 4.33 -19.56
CA ASN A 63 12.05 3.60 -18.52
C ASN A 63 13.34 4.29 -18.06
N ASP A 64 13.80 5.32 -18.78
CA ASP A 64 14.95 6.16 -18.42
C ASP A 64 14.53 7.46 -17.73
N LYS A 65 13.23 7.79 -17.76
CA LYS A 65 12.64 8.90 -17.02
C LYS A 65 12.57 8.57 -15.52
N LYS A 66 12.94 9.53 -14.67
CA LYS A 66 12.84 9.38 -13.22
C LYS A 66 11.38 9.35 -12.79
N ILE A 67 11.04 8.53 -11.80
CA ILE A 67 9.64 8.36 -11.37
C ILE A 67 9.02 9.68 -10.89
N LYS A 68 9.79 10.55 -10.24
CA LYS A 68 9.30 11.89 -9.84
C LYS A 68 8.89 12.80 -10.99
N ASP A 69 9.42 12.55 -12.19
CA ASP A 69 9.13 13.34 -13.38
C ASP A 69 7.93 12.77 -14.15
N TYR A 70 7.36 11.63 -13.72
CA TYR A 70 6.18 11.04 -14.32
C TYR A 70 4.99 11.99 -14.25
N THR A 71 4.16 11.97 -15.28
CA THR A 71 2.85 12.62 -15.23
C THR A 71 1.97 11.94 -14.19
N LYS A 72 0.91 12.61 -13.74
CA LYS A 72 -0.04 12.00 -12.79
C LYS A 72 -0.63 10.70 -13.33
N GLU A 73 -0.97 10.66 -14.61
CA GLU A 73 -1.53 9.49 -15.28
C GLU A 73 -0.49 8.35 -15.39
N GLU A 74 0.76 8.67 -15.73
CA GLU A 74 1.86 7.70 -15.74
C GLU A 74 2.08 7.10 -14.35
N LEU A 75 2.15 7.95 -13.32
CA LEU A 75 2.36 7.52 -11.95
C LEU A 75 1.19 6.68 -11.41
N GLU A 76 -0.05 7.10 -11.68
CA GLU A 76 -1.25 6.37 -11.28
C GLU A 76 -1.32 5.01 -11.98
N LYS A 77 -1.02 4.94 -13.28
CA LYS A 77 -0.96 3.68 -14.01
C LYS A 77 0.14 2.77 -13.46
N PHE A 78 1.32 3.33 -13.17
CA PHE A 78 2.44 2.58 -12.61
C PHE A 78 2.13 1.99 -11.23
N LEU A 79 1.54 2.78 -10.33
CA LEU A 79 1.27 2.37 -8.95
C LEU A 79 0.00 1.52 -8.83
N TYR A 80 -1.08 1.94 -9.48
CA TYR A 80 -2.44 1.44 -9.25
C TYR A 80 -3.11 0.90 -10.52
N GLY A 81 -2.38 0.77 -11.63
CA GLY A 81 -2.92 0.25 -12.88
C GLY A 81 -3.65 -1.09 -12.72
N GLU A 82 -4.79 -1.19 -13.39
CA GLU A 82 -5.64 -2.37 -13.36
C GLU A 82 -4.95 -3.60 -13.96
N SER A 83 -5.35 -4.77 -13.49
CA SER A 83 -4.79 -6.03 -13.98
C SER A 83 -5.31 -6.37 -15.37
N HIS A 84 -4.43 -6.43 -16.36
CA HIS A 84 -4.78 -6.78 -17.74
C HIS A 84 -3.64 -7.52 -18.43
N LYS A 85 -3.93 -8.14 -19.59
CA LYS A 85 -2.92 -8.88 -20.35
C LYS A 85 -2.11 -7.94 -21.23
N ILE A 86 -0.79 -8.10 -21.18
CA ILE A 86 0.17 -7.46 -22.07
C ILE A 86 1.00 -8.55 -22.78
N GLN A 87 1.48 -8.23 -23.97
CA GLN A 87 2.42 -9.07 -24.70
C GLN A 87 3.82 -8.54 -24.47
N ILE A 88 4.75 -9.42 -24.13
CA ILE A 88 6.08 -9.02 -23.69
C ILE A 88 7.16 -9.72 -24.53
N ASP A 89 7.11 -9.48 -25.84
CA ASP A 89 8.08 -9.92 -26.85
C ASP A 89 7.63 -9.48 -28.24
N GLU A 90 8.56 -9.16 -29.14
CA GLU A 90 8.25 -8.91 -30.57
C GLU A 90 7.64 -10.15 -31.26
N THR A 91 7.86 -11.34 -30.68
CA THR A 91 7.26 -12.61 -31.14
C THR A 91 5.83 -12.84 -30.66
N GLY A 92 5.28 -12.02 -29.75
CA GLY A 92 3.88 -12.07 -29.31
C GLY A 92 3.46 -13.34 -28.58
N THR A 93 4.40 -14.13 -28.08
CA THR A 93 4.13 -15.51 -27.62
C THR A 93 3.72 -15.58 -26.16
N THR A 94 4.01 -14.54 -25.36
CA THR A 94 3.83 -14.61 -23.90
C THR A 94 2.80 -13.59 -23.40
N ASN A 95 1.58 -14.08 -23.13
CA ASN A 95 0.49 -13.30 -22.50
C ASN A 95 0.71 -13.18 -21.00
N ILE A 96 1.26 -12.06 -20.55
CA ILE A 96 1.57 -11.81 -19.14
C ILE A 96 0.57 -10.82 -18.56
N THR A 97 0.27 -10.96 -17.28
CA THR A 97 -0.61 -10.00 -16.59
C THR A 97 0.22 -8.84 -16.07
N TYR A 98 -0.03 -7.64 -16.60
CA TYR A 98 0.37 -6.39 -15.99
C TYR A 98 -0.49 -6.12 -14.76
N GLU A 99 0.10 -5.59 -13.70
CA GLU A 99 -0.57 -5.18 -12.47
C GLU A 99 0.26 -4.03 -11.87
N GLY A 100 -0.41 -2.95 -11.43
CA GLY A 100 0.26 -1.82 -10.78
C GLY A 100 1.10 -2.26 -9.56
N LEU A 101 2.20 -1.54 -9.31
CA LEU A 101 3.18 -1.88 -8.28
C LEU A 101 2.54 -2.05 -6.89
N MET A 102 1.66 -1.11 -6.50
CA MET A 102 1.01 -1.13 -5.19
C MET A 102 -0.06 -2.19 -5.08
N ASN A 103 -0.82 -2.42 -6.16
CA ASN A 103 -1.81 -3.51 -6.21
C ASN A 103 -1.12 -4.86 -5.99
N LYS A 104 -0.01 -5.07 -6.70
CA LYS A 104 0.80 -6.27 -6.57
C LYS A 104 1.47 -6.39 -5.20
N PHE A 105 1.99 -5.28 -4.65
CA PHE A 105 2.53 -5.24 -3.29
C PHE A 105 1.48 -5.69 -2.27
N ASN A 106 0.29 -5.09 -2.29
CA ASN A 106 -0.79 -5.43 -1.37
C ASN A 106 -1.18 -6.90 -1.48
N ARG A 107 -1.29 -7.44 -2.70
CA ARG A 107 -1.61 -8.85 -2.93
C ARG A 107 -0.54 -9.80 -2.43
N LEU A 108 0.75 -9.48 -2.63
CA LEU A 108 1.86 -10.34 -2.23
C LEU A 108 2.13 -10.30 -0.72
N TYR A 109 1.98 -9.13 -0.10
CA TYR A 109 2.49 -8.83 1.24
C TYR A 109 1.39 -8.65 2.29
N LEU A 110 0.26 -8.03 1.95
CA LEU A 110 -0.85 -7.81 2.89
C LEU A 110 -1.92 -8.90 2.82
N GLY A 111 -2.05 -9.60 1.69
CA GLY A 111 -3.01 -10.71 1.54
C GLY A 111 -2.62 -12.00 2.28
N LYS A 112 -1.38 -12.13 2.78
CA LYS A 112 -0.82 -13.36 3.37
C LYS A 112 -0.69 -13.34 4.91
N GLN A 113 -1.56 -12.60 5.59
CA GLN A 113 -1.51 -12.35 7.04
C GLN A 113 -1.59 -13.60 7.94
N GLY A 114 -1.74 -14.82 7.41
CA GLY A 114 -1.91 -16.04 8.21
C GLY A 114 -0.69 -16.95 8.34
N ASP A 115 0.22 -16.98 7.35
CA ASP A 115 1.16 -18.11 7.24
C ASP A 115 2.51 -17.70 6.60
N THR A 116 3.20 -16.76 7.25
CA THR A 116 4.48 -16.23 6.77
C THR A 116 5.61 -16.58 7.74
N SER A 117 6.73 -17.06 7.19
CA SER A 117 7.94 -17.35 7.96
C SER A 117 8.45 -16.10 8.68
N GLU A 118 9.16 -16.28 9.80
CA GLU A 118 9.77 -15.18 10.57
C GLU A 118 10.67 -14.28 9.71
N ALA A 119 11.38 -14.86 8.74
CA ALA A 119 12.17 -14.09 7.78
C ALA A 119 11.32 -13.16 6.90
N THR A 120 10.10 -13.57 6.57
CA THR A 120 9.17 -12.76 5.78
C THR A 120 8.55 -11.65 6.64
N LYS A 121 8.17 -11.95 7.89
CA LYS A 121 7.68 -10.94 8.84
C LYS A 121 8.71 -9.83 9.07
N LYS A 122 9.99 -10.18 9.23
CA LYS A 122 11.08 -9.20 9.41
C LYS A 122 11.35 -8.35 8.16
N LYS A 123 11.05 -8.85 6.96
CA LYS A 123 11.10 -8.06 5.72
C LYS A 123 9.89 -7.14 5.62
N LEU A 124 8.70 -7.67 5.90
CA LEU A 124 7.45 -6.92 5.94
C LEU A 124 7.50 -5.76 6.93
N SER A 125 8.10 -5.95 8.10
CA SER A 125 8.22 -4.89 9.12
C SER A 125 9.07 -3.70 8.69
N LYS A 126 9.88 -3.82 7.64
CA LYS A 126 10.62 -2.69 7.05
C LYS A 126 9.82 -1.98 5.97
N LEU A 127 9.01 -2.72 5.24
CA LEU A 127 8.19 -2.23 4.13
C LEU A 127 6.87 -1.62 4.59
N LEU A 128 6.50 -1.83 5.85
CA LEU A 128 5.27 -1.35 6.45
C LEU A 128 5.60 -0.47 7.65
N ILE A 129 4.94 0.66 7.76
CA ILE A 129 5.00 1.56 8.90
C ILE A 129 3.64 1.61 9.60
N GLU A 130 3.64 1.87 10.90
CA GLU A 130 2.41 2.14 11.63
C GLU A 130 1.99 3.59 11.39
N ASP A 131 0.79 3.79 10.86
CA ASP A 131 0.16 5.10 10.74
C ASP A 131 -1.20 5.11 11.43
N LYS A 132 -1.74 6.29 11.69
CA LYS A 132 -3.07 6.46 12.27
C LYS A 132 -4.10 5.83 11.35
N CYS A 133 -5.05 5.11 11.95
CA CYS A 133 -6.18 4.57 11.21
C CYS A 133 -6.91 5.72 10.49
N PRO A 134 -7.13 5.65 9.17
CA PRO A 134 -7.74 6.77 8.43
C PRO A 134 -9.19 7.03 8.86
N LEU A 135 -9.91 6.00 9.32
CA LEU A 135 -11.30 6.11 9.75
C LEU A 135 -11.46 6.76 11.12
N CYS A 136 -10.74 6.27 12.14
CA CYS A 136 -10.85 6.81 13.50
C CYS A 136 -9.77 7.83 13.86
N GLN A 137 -8.80 8.08 12.98
CA GLN A 137 -7.68 9.00 13.19
C GLN A 137 -6.90 8.77 14.48
N GLY A 138 -6.81 7.51 14.94
CA GLY A 138 -6.16 7.15 16.21
C GLY A 138 -7.10 7.02 17.40
N ARG A 139 -8.38 7.38 17.27
CA ARG A 139 -9.35 7.41 18.39
C ARG A 139 -9.93 6.05 18.74
N ARG A 140 -9.67 5.01 17.94
CA ARG A 140 -9.99 3.59 18.19
C ARG A 140 -11.49 3.23 18.22
N LEU A 141 -12.38 4.21 18.30
CA LEU A 141 -13.81 3.98 18.45
C LEU A 141 -14.57 4.12 17.12
N HIS A 142 -15.71 3.43 17.05
CA HIS A 142 -16.66 3.51 15.94
C HIS A 142 -17.20 4.94 15.80
N GLN A 143 -17.48 5.39 14.58
CA GLN A 143 -17.89 6.76 14.30
C GLN A 143 -19.14 7.20 15.09
N ARG A 144 -20.14 6.31 15.19
CA ARG A 144 -21.35 6.47 16.01
C ARG A 144 -21.12 6.84 17.49
N VAL A 145 -19.94 6.51 18.04
CA VAL A 145 -19.61 6.83 19.43
C VAL A 145 -19.34 8.34 19.59
N TYR A 146 -18.88 9.01 18.53
CA TYR A 146 -18.63 10.46 18.53
C TYR A 146 -19.92 11.28 18.39
N ASP A 147 -21.02 10.67 17.95
CA ASP A 147 -22.34 11.33 17.87
C ASP A 147 -22.98 11.49 19.26
N CYS A 148 -22.48 10.79 20.28
CA CYS A 148 -22.92 10.95 21.66
C CYS A 148 -22.19 12.13 22.31
N LEU A 149 -22.94 13.20 22.57
CA LEU A 149 -22.44 14.43 23.18
C LEU A 149 -22.93 14.59 24.62
N ILE A 150 -22.03 14.99 25.51
CA ILE A 150 -22.34 15.46 26.86
C ILE A 150 -21.90 16.91 26.95
N ASN A 151 -22.84 17.83 27.19
CA ASN A 151 -22.57 19.28 27.20
C ASN A 151 -21.87 19.80 25.92
N GLY A 152 -22.16 19.19 24.76
CA GLY A 152 -21.54 19.55 23.48
C GLY A 152 -20.17 18.92 23.22
N TYR A 153 -19.64 18.13 24.14
CA TYR A 153 -18.36 17.44 23.99
C TYR A 153 -18.57 15.94 23.75
N ASN A 154 -17.80 15.37 22.83
CA ASN A 154 -17.76 13.92 22.62
C ASN A 154 -16.72 13.26 23.56
N ILE A 155 -16.69 11.92 23.57
CA ILE A 155 -15.78 11.15 24.43
C ILE A 155 -14.30 11.47 24.17
N THR A 156 -13.90 11.73 22.93
CA THR A 156 -12.50 12.07 22.59
C THR A 156 -12.14 13.45 23.12
N ASP A 157 -13.04 14.42 23.01
CA ASP A 157 -12.81 15.78 23.52
C ASP A 157 -12.57 15.73 25.02
N LEU A 158 -13.39 14.96 25.75
CA LEU A 158 -13.28 14.82 27.21
C LEU A 158 -12.03 14.04 27.65
N THR A 159 -11.53 13.09 26.84
CA THR A 159 -10.33 12.30 27.18
C THR A 159 -9.02 12.93 26.69
N SER A 160 -9.09 13.95 25.83
CA SER A 160 -7.91 14.62 25.27
C SER A 160 -7.63 15.98 25.93
N MET A 161 -8.43 16.37 26.93
CA MET A 161 -8.14 17.45 27.87
C MET A 161 -7.07 17.03 28.88
#